data_AF-A0A0F9AID4-F1
#
_entry.id   AF-A0A0F9AID4-F1
#
_cell.length_a   1.000
_cell.length_b   1.000
_cell.length_c   1.000
_cell.angle_alpha   90.00
_cell.angle_beta   90.00
_cell.angle_gamma   90.00
#
_symmetry.space_group_name_H-M   'P 1'
#
loop_
_entity.id
_entity.type
_entity.pdbx_description
1 polymer ?
#
loop_
_entity_poly.entity_id
_entity_poly.type
_entity_poly.pdbx_seq_one_letter_code
_entity_poly.pdbx_strand_id
1 'polypeptide(L)'
;MRNLKIELPEWFDVFSLVCGRAKEALQWDLPEAWVHAELYAELKRRAGSTGWVPFPTEVPYVTLYPVQLPKKTNRDWKRAGAVKWVDLCLWSKADNAWCWFEFKVRHVREDKWHRNASLQARDAFRKDVVALMGLDTDKTAHTWTAPGTYTKAYWFEDLLKPCAKSLPSARHHLVAAFLQLDSEFHPAIWEEKTLIEQIHKWFSYRNKQAGHQRTCPGISVVKLVHPLAGNRSLLVCTWSLGSEDMSNDP
;
A
#
# COMPACT_ATOMS: atom_id res chain seq x y z
N MET A 1 6.74 18.03 25.31
CA MET A 1 5.80 17.23 24.48
C MET A 1 6.48 15.90 24.20
N ARG A 2 5.89 14.77 24.62
CA ARG A 2 6.51 13.46 24.36
C ARG A 2 6.29 13.11 22.89
N ASN A 3 7.39 12.90 22.16
CA ASN A 3 7.40 12.17 20.88
C ASN A 3 6.95 10.73 21.14
N LEU A 4 5.64 10.52 21.29
CA LEU A 4 5.05 9.19 21.19
C LEU A 4 5.07 8.86 19.70
N LYS A 5 6.18 8.24 19.25
CA LYS A 5 6.16 7.42 18.04
C LYS A 5 4.98 6.47 18.23
N ILE A 6 3.90 6.66 17.46
CA ILE A 6 2.94 5.58 17.31
C ILE A 6 3.74 4.46 16.69
N GLU A 7 3.93 3.38 17.44
CA GLU A 7 4.46 2.18 16.84
C GLU A 7 3.40 1.73 15.83
N LEU A 8 3.82 1.62 14.58
CA LEU A 8 3.04 0.93 13.57
C LEU A 8 2.58 -0.40 14.18
N PRO A 9 1.40 -0.92 13.81
CA PRO A 9 0.99 -2.24 14.28
C PRO A 9 2.13 -3.24 14.02
N GLU A 10 2.17 -4.37 14.72
CA GLU A 10 3.02 -5.51 14.34
C GLU A 10 2.56 -6.14 12.99
N TRP A 11 2.14 -5.30 12.04
CA TRP A 11 1.69 -5.66 10.71
C TRP A 11 2.78 -6.45 10.01
N PHE A 12 4.06 -6.15 10.24
CA PHE A 12 5.15 -6.90 9.63
C PHE A 12 5.16 -8.37 10.06
N ASP A 13 4.94 -8.65 11.35
CA ASP A 13 4.85 -10.00 11.88
C ASP A 13 3.58 -10.71 11.42
N VAL A 14 2.46 -9.97 11.34
CA VAL A 14 1.19 -10.48 10.79
C VAL A 14 1.34 -10.85 9.31
N PHE A 15 1.94 -9.97 8.51
CA PHE A 15 2.20 -10.20 7.09
C PHE A 15 3.14 -11.38 6.90
N SER A 16 4.22 -11.45 7.69
CA SER A 16 5.17 -12.56 7.64
C SER A 16 4.51 -13.89 8.03
N LEU A 17 3.66 -13.88 9.05
CA LEU A 17 2.90 -15.06 9.49
C LEU A 17 1.89 -15.54 8.44
N VAL A 18 1.06 -14.63 7.90
CA VAL A 18 0.03 -14.96 6.90
C VAL A 18 0.67 -15.40 5.58
N CYS A 19 1.69 -14.67 5.11
CA CYS A 19 2.49 -15.09 3.96
C CYS A 19 3.25 -16.38 4.25
N GLY A 20 3.48 -16.73 5.52
CA GLY A 20 4.13 -17.96 5.95
C GLY A 20 3.24 -19.21 5.89
N ARG A 21 1.98 -19.10 6.33
CA ARG A 21 1.01 -20.24 6.31
C ARG A 21 0.64 -20.73 4.91
N ALA A 22 1.09 -19.99 3.92
CA ALA A 22 0.65 -20.03 2.56
C ALA A 22 1.35 -21.18 1.77
N LYS A 23 2.11 -22.08 2.42
CA LYS A 23 2.81 -23.20 1.77
C LYS A 23 1.90 -24.39 1.41
N GLU A 24 0.71 -24.49 2.00
CA GLU A 24 -0.21 -25.64 1.81
C GLU A 24 -1.60 -25.26 1.23
N ALA A 25 -2.01 -23.99 1.32
CA ALA A 25 -3.37 -23.54 0.99
C ALA A 25 -3.47 -22.45 -0.10
N LEU A 26 -2.33 -21.95 -0.60
CA LEU A 26 -2.33 -21.00 -1.71
C LEU A 26 -2.53 -21.72 -3.04
N GLN A 27 -3.78 -22.10 -3.31
CA GLN A 27 -4.20 -22.21 -4.70
C GLN A 27 -4.16 -20.79 -5.27
N TRP A 28 -3.05 -20.42 -5.91
CA TRP A 28 -2.84 -19.09 -6.52
C TRP A 28 -3.87 -18.74 -7.60
N ASP A 29 -4.65 -19.74 -8.00
CA ASP A 29 -5.77 -19.68 -8.93
C ASP A 29 -7.05 -19.13 -8.26
N LEU A 30 -7.08 -19.04 -6.92
CA LEU A 30 -8.16 -18.42 -6.15
C LEU A 30 -8.10 -16.88 -6.21
N PRO A 31 -9.25 -16.19 -6.18
CA PRO A 31 -9.33 -14.72 -6.32
C PRO A 31 -8.65 -13.94 -5.18
N GLU A 32 -8.34 -12.67 -5.45
CA GLU A 32 -7.64 -11.69 -4.59
C GLU A 32 -8.18 -11.61 -3.14
N ALA A 33 -9.45 -11.97 -2.94
CA ALA A 33 -10.16 -11.92 -1.67
C ALA A 33 -9.54 -12.77 -0.54
N TRP A 34 -8.79 -13.84 -0.83
CA TRP A 34 -8.29 -14.73 0.23
C TRP A 34 -7.14 -14.12 1.06
N VAL A 35 -6.10 -13.57 0.42
CA VAL A 35 -4.98 -12.96 1.16
C VAL A 35 -5.45 -11.74 1.96
N HIS A 36 -6.35 -10.96 1.36
CA HIS A 36 -7.05 -9.87 2.06
C HIS A 36 -7.80 -10.40 3.29
N ALA A 37 -8.57 -11.48 3.16
CA ALA A 37 -9.34 -12.07 4.25
C ALA A 37 -8.47 -12.62 5.39
N GLU A 38 -7.35 -13.31 5.08
CA GLU A 38 -6.42 -13.83 6.08
C GLU A 38 -5.71 -12.71 6.85
N LEU A 39 -5.23 -11.70 6.14
CA LEU A 39 -4.64 -10.51 6.75
C LEU A 39 -5.67 -9.78 7.62
N TYR A 40 -6.89 -9.55 7.10
CA TYR A 40 -7.99 -8.96 7.84
C TYR A 40 -8.31 -9.74 9.13
N ALA A 41 -8.46 -11.06 9.03
CA ALA A 41 -8.81 -11.92 10.16
C ALA A 41 -7.74 -11.92 11.25
N GLU A 42 -6.46 -11.99 10.87
CA GLU A 42 -5.34 -11.92 11.82
C GLU A 42 -5.25 -10.54 12.48
N LEU A 43 -5.36 -9.45 11.70
CA LEU A 43 -5.37 -8.08 12.22
C LEU A 43 -6.57 -7.86 13.16
N LYS A 44 -7.75 -8.37 12.81
CA LYS A 44 -8.95 -8.25 13.63
C LYS A 44 -8.81 -8.99 14.96
N ARG A 45 -8.18 -10.17 14.97
CA ARG A 45 -7.91 -10.94 16.19
C ARG A 45 -6.98 -10.19 17.14
N ARG A 46 -6.01 -9.46 16.60
CA ARG A 46 -5.02 -8.68 17.37
C ARG A 46 -5.48 -7.26 17.71
N ALA A 47 -6.58 -6.77 17.14
CA ALA A 47 -7.05 -5.41 17.31
C ALA A 47 -7.23 -4.98 18.79
N GLY A 48 -7.62 -5.92 19.66
CA GLY A 48 -7.79 -5.65 21.09
C GLY A 48 -6.48 -5.35 21.82
N SER A 49 -5.35 -5.92 21.39
CA SER A 49 -4.03 -5.67 21.99
C SER A 49 -3.26 -4.55 21.30
N THR A 50 -3.47 -4.34 20.00
CA THR A 50 -2.72 -3.34 19.22
C THR A 50 -3.42 -1.99 19.11
N GLY A 51 -4.73 -1.91 19.38
CA GLY A 51 -5.53 -0.70 19.19
C GLY A 51 -5.84 -0.37 17.73
N TRP A 52 -5.33 -1.15 16.78
CA TRP A 52 -5.54 -0.97 15.34
C TRP A 52 -6.68 -1.84 14.84
N VAL A 53 -7.73 -1.22 14.30
CA VAL A 53 -8.91 -1.93 13.80
C VAL A 53 -8.90 -1.94 12.27
N PRO A 54 -8.94 -3.11 11.61
CA PRO A 54 -9.05 -3.17 10.16
C PRO A 54 -10.46 -2.85 9.68
N PHE A 55 -10.56 -2.12 8.56
CA PHE A 55 -11.80 -1.97 7.81
C PHE A 55 -12.11 -3.27 7.03
N PRO A 56 -13.38 -3.71 7.00
CA PRO A 56 -13.78 -4.94 6.33
C PRO A 56 -13.76 -4.86 4.80
N THR A 57 -13.47 -3.68 4.24
CA THR A 57 -13.48 -3.39 2.81
C THR A 57 -12.35 -2.42 2.48
N GLU A 58 -12.00 -2.35 1.20
CA GLU A 58 -11.16 -1.28 0.65
C GLU A 58 -11.74 0.09 1.03
N VAL A 59 -10.89 0.99 1.48
CA VAL A 59 -11.24 2.38 1.83
C VAL A 59 -10.69 3.27 0.71
N PRO A 60 -11.54 3.86 -0.14
CA PRO A 60 -11.04 4.65 -1.25
C PRO A 60 -10.39 5.90 -0.74
N TYR A 61 -9.41 6.35 -1.52
CA TYR A 61 -8.71 7.57 -1.28
C TYR A 61 -8.47 8.33 -2.59
N VAL A 62 -8.40 9.65 -2.48
CA VAL A 62 -8.07 10.54 -3.59
C VAL A 62 -6.57 10.80 -3.55
N THR A 63 -5.92 10.71 -4.71
CA THR A 63 -4.48 11.01 -4.84
C THR A 63 -4.24 12.15 -5.83
N LEU A 64 -3.31 13.04 -5.50
CA LEU A 64 -2.78 14.08 -6.39
C LEU A 64 -1.97 13.49 -7.56
N TYR A 65 -1.49 12.25 -7.44
CA TYR A 65 -0.61 11.61 -8.41
C TYR A 65 -1.23 10.32 -8.98
N PRO A 66 -2.41 10.38 -9.62
CA PRO A 66 -3.12 9.19 -10.08
C PRO A 66 -2.26 8.38 -11.06
N VAL A 67 -2.23 7.06 -10.89
CA VAL A 67 -1.59 6.15 -11.84
C VAL A 67 -2.57 5.91 -12.98
N GLN A 68 -2.21 6.32 -14.19
CA GLN A 68 -2.97 5.88 -15.35
C GLN A 68 -2.70 4.40 -15.59
N LEU A 69 -3.78 3.62 -15.66
CA LEU A 69 -3.67 2.22 -16.05
C LEU A 69 -3.00 2.13 -17.44
N PRO A 70 -2.08 1.18 -17.65
CA PRO A 70 -1.54 0.90 -18.97
C PRO A 70 -2.69 0.69 -19.98
N LYS A 71 -2.48 1.14 -21.23
CA LYS A 71 -3.41 0.85 -22.34
C LYS A 71 -3.71 -0.64 -22.37
N LYS A 72 -4.98 -1.02 -22.64
CA LYS A 72 -5.41 -2.44 -22.67
C LYS A 72 -4.52 -3.34 -23.54
N THR A 73 -3.99 -2.80 -24.65
CA THR A 73 -3.05 -3.49 -25.56
C THR A 73 -1.70 -3.85 -24.91
N ASN A 74 -1.33 -3.15 -23.83
CA ASN A 74 -0.09 -3.35 -23.07
C ASN A 74 -0.37 -4.01 -21.72
N ARG A 75 -1.61 -4.47 -21.51
CA ARG A 75 -2.14 -4.96 -20.22
C ARG A 75 -2.16 -6.49 -20.20
N ASP A 76 -1.00 -7.14 -20.41
CA ASP A 76 -0.88 -8.61 -20.29
C ASP A 76 -0.33 -9.00 -18.91
N TRP A 77 -1.10 -8.68 -17.87
CA TRP A 77 -0.74 -8.97 -16.48
C TRP A 77 -0.58 -10.46 -16.21
N LYS A 78 -1.27 -11.31 -16.98
CA LYS A 78 -1.16 -12.78 -16.85
C LYS A 78 0.22 -13.25 -17.33
N ARG A 79 0.70 -12.80 -18.50
CA ARG A 79 2.08 -13.11 -18.95
C ARG A 79 3.16 -12.42 -18.13
N ALA A 80 2.87 -11.26 -17.52
CA ALA A 80 3.79 -10.60 -16.61
C ALA A 80 3.90 -11.27 -15.21
N GLY A 81 3.09 -12.31 -14.95
CA GLY A 81 3.17 -13.12 -13.73
C GLY A 81 2.21 -12.71 -12.62
N ALA A 82 0.98 -12.31 -12.97
CA ALA A 82 -0.19 -12.05 -12.12
C ALA A 82 0.08 -11.18 -10.87
N VAL A 83 -0.51 -9.98 -10.86
CA VAL A 83 -0.40 -9.02 -9.75
C VAL A 83 -1.69 -9.05 -8.93
N LYS A 84 -1.69 -9.73 -7.77
CA LYS A 84 -2.82 -9.59 -6.81
C LYS A 84 -2.66 -8.29 -6.05
N TRP A 85 -3.72 -7.49 -5.97
CA TRP A 85 -3.79 -6.26 -5.19
C TRP A 85 -4.61 -6.51 -3.93
N VAL A 86 -4.05 -6.15 -2.77
CA VAL A 86 -4.75 -6.19 -1.49
C VAL A 86 -4.62 -4.81 -0.87
N ASP A 87 -5.75 -4.13 -0.76
CA ASP A 87 -5.84 -2.79 -0.20
C ASP A 87 -6.55 -2.88 1.16
N LEU A 88 -5.78 -2.71 2.22
CA LEU A 88 -6.26 -2.79 3.60
C LEU A 88 -6.10 -1.44 4.27
N CYS A 89 -7.09 -1.05 5.06
CA CYS A 89 -7.01 0.15 5.89
C CYS A 89 -7.19 -0.22 7.36
N LEU A 90 -6.32 0.31 8.23
CA LEU A 90 -6.44 0.21 9.68
C LEU A 90 -6.68 1.59 10.28
N TRP A 91 -7.44 1.66 11.36
CA TRP A 91 -7.63 2.89 12.13
C TRP A 91 -7.43 2.64 13.61
N SER A 92 -6.61 3.49 14.24
CA SER A 92 -6.56 3.68 15.68
C SER A 92 -7.38 4.92 16.03
N LYS A 93 -8.55 4.69 16.64
CA LYS A 93 -9.41 5.77 17.14
C LYS A 93 -8.74 6.53 18.30
N ALA A 94 -7.99 5.82 19.15
CA ALA A 94 -7.32 6.40 20.31
C ALA A 94 -6.23 7.40 19.89
N ASP A 95 -5.48 7.07 18.84
CA ASP A 95 -4.35 7.87 18.39
C ASP A 95 -4.69 8.88 17.29
N ASN A 96 -5.96 8.88 16.85
CA ASN A 96 -6.40 9.46 15.59
C ASN A 96 -5.41 9.17 14.46
N ALA A 97 -5.18 7.89 14.20
CA ALA A 97 -4.17 7.45 13.24
C ALA A 97 -4.73 6.43 12.27
N TRP A 98 -4.36 6.59 10.99
CA TRP A 98 -4.80 5.71 9.92
C TRP A 98 -3.60 5.03 9.29
N CYS A 99 -3.77 3.78 8.85
CA CYS A 99 -2.74 3.06 8.14
C CYS A 99 -3.30 2.47 6.84
N TRP A 100 -2.80 2.91 5.69
CA TRP A 100 -3.12 2.28 4.40
C TRP A 100 -2.03 1.28 4.02
N PHE A 101 -2.47 0.11 3.60
CA PHE A 101 -1.64 -0.98 3.11
C PHE A 101 -2.00 -1.27 1.66
N GLU A 102 -1.05 -1.04 0.78
CA GLU A 102 -1.07 -1.42 -0.62
C GLU A 102 -0.17 -2.64 -0.81
N PHE A 103 -0.74 -3.81 -1.07
CA PHE A 103 0.03 -5.04 -1.19
C PHE A 103 -0.09 -5.65 -2.59
N LYS A 104 1.06 -5.89 -3.22
CA LYS A 104 1.18 -6.54 -4.51
C LYS A 104 1.89 -7.86 -4.41
N VAL A 105 1.33 -8.88 -5.06
CA VAL A 105 1.97 -10.19 -5.16
C VAL A 105 2.33 -10.48 -6.60
N ARG A 106 3.50 -11.08 -6.85
CA ARG A 106 3.89 -11.60 -8.16
C ARG A 106 4.22 -13.08 -8.06
N HIS A 107 3.63 -13.87 -8.96
CA HIS A 107 4.00 -15.28 -9.16
C HIS A 107 4.92 -15.42 -10.35
N VAL A 108 6.13 -15.90 -10.11
CA VAL A 108 7.09 -16.19 -11.16
C VAL A 108 6.70 -17.53 -11.79
N ARG A 109 6.21 -17.54 -13.04
CA ARG A 109 5.72 -18.76 -13.72
C ARG A 109 6.62 -19.28 -14.86
N GLU A 110 7.48 -18.46 -15.48
CA GLU A 110 8.37 -18.90 -16.58
C GLU A 110 9.71 -18.13 -16.68
N ASP A 111 10.81 -18.86 -16.94
CA ASP A 111 12.20 -18.40 -16.85
C ASP A 111 12.65 -17.41 -17.92
N LYS A 112 12.05 -17.42 -19.11
CA LYS A 112 12.56 -16.66 -20.26
C LYS A 112 12.34 -15.14 -20.17
N TRP A 113 11.47 -14.68 -19.27
CA TRP A 113 11.04 -13.27 -19.19
C TRP A 113 11.22 -12.63 -17.81
N HIS A 114 11.91 -13.32 -16.89
CA HIS A 114 12.03 -12.89 -15.50
C HIS A 114 12.51 -11.45 -15.33
N ARG A 115 13.56 -11.05 -16.05
CA ARG A 115 14.14 -9.72 -15.92
C ARG A 115 13.17 -8.61 -16.33
N ASN A 116 12.50 -8.76 -17.47
CA ASN A 116 11.56 -7.74 -17.97
C ASN A 116 10.30 -7.68 -17.09
N ALA A 117 9.77 -8.83 -16.67
CA ALA A 117 8.64 -8.88 -15.76
C ALA A 117 8.98 -8.29 -14.38
N SER A 118 10.19 -8.53 -13.85
CA SER A 118 10.67 -7.89 -12.62
C SER A 118 10.81 -6.36 -12.77
N LEU A 119 11.28 -5.87 -13.92
CA LEU A 119 11.35 -4.42 -14.20
C LEU A 119 9.95 -3.78 -14.25
N GLN A 120 8.98 -4.44 -14.89
CA GLN A 120 7.59 -3.99 -14.92
C GLN A 120 6.94 -4.01 -13.53
N ALA A 121 7.20 -5.05 -12.74
CA ALA A 121 6.69 -5.15 -11.37
C ALA A 121 7.25 -4.04 -10.48
N ARG A 122 8.56 -3.76 -10.58
CA ARG A 122 9.19 -2.62 -9.89
C ARG A 122 8.58 -1.29 -10.33
N ASP A 123 8.33 -1.13 -11.64
CA ASP A 123 7.72 0.08 -12.18
C ASP A 123 6.28 0.30 -11.70
N ALA A 124 5.49 -0.76 -11.59
CA ALA A 124 4.16 -0.69 -10.99
C ALA A 124 4.27 -0.34 -9.49
N PHE A 125 5.06 -1.09 -8.73
CA PHE A 125 5.24 -0.88 -7.30
C PHE A 125 5.64 0.56 -6.95
N ARG A 126 6.64 1.13 -7.63
CA ARG A 126 7.06 2.52 -7.38
C ARG A 126 5.97 3.55 -7.72
N LYS A 127 5.13 3.28 -8.72
CA LYS A 127 4.01 4.18 -9.09
C LYS A 127 2.94 4.15 -8.01
N ASP A 128 2.67 2.99 -7.44
CA ASP A 128 1.68 2.82 -6.38
C ASP A 128 2.17 3.44 -5.06
N VAL A 129 3.46 3.30 -4.74
CA VAL A 129 4.12 4.05 -3.66
C VAL A 129 3.88 5.56 -3.83
N VAL A 130 4.19 6.11 -5.01
CA VAL A 130 4.00 7.54 -5.27
C VAL A 130 2.53 7.94 -5.27
N ALA A 131 1.63 7.10 -5.76
CA ALA A 131 0.20 7.36 -5.69
C ALA A 131 -0.29 7.46 -4.25
N LEU A 132 0.16 6.56 -3.38
CA LEU A 132 -0.18 6.58 -1.96
C LEU A 132 0.47 7.78 -1.24
N MET A 133 1.70 8.18 -1.61
CA MET A 133 2.31 9.44 -1.15
C MET A 133 1.50 10.69 -1.54
N GLY A 134 0.78 10.61 -2.65
CA GLY A 134 -0.08 11.67 -3.16
C GLY A 134 -1.44 11.77 -2.44
N LEU A 135 -1.70 10.99 -1.39
CA LEU A 135 -2.98 10.99 -0.65
C LEU A 135 -3.42 12.42 -0.29
N ASP A 136 -4.57 12.84 -0.80
CA ASP A 136 -5.21 14.11 -0.50
C ASP A 136 -6.28 13.88 0.58
N THR A 137 -5.93 14.15 1.83
CA THR A 137 -6.77 13.85 3.00
C THR A 137 -8.05 14.67 3.01
N ASP A 138 -7.98 15.95 2.64
CA ASP A 138 -9.15 16.83 2.56
C ASP A 138 -10.12 16.39 1.47
N LYS A 139 -9.64 16.16 0.25
CA LYS A 139 -10.51 15.67 -0.83
C LYS A 139 -11.05 14.27 -0.55
N THR A 140 -10.25 13.41 0.08
CA THR A 140 -10.70 12.08 0.49
C THR A 140 -11.83 12.17 1.51
N ALA A 141 -11.66 12.97 2.57
CA ALA A 141 -12.69 13.23 3.58
C ALA A 141 -13.97 13.80 2.95
N HIS A 142 -13.83 14.79 2.05
CA HIS A 142 -14.95 15.36 1.33
C HIS A 142 -15.71 14.30 0.52
N THR A 143 -14.98 13.45 -0.22
CA THR A 143 -15.57 12.36 -1.03
C THR A 143 -16.32 11.35 -0.17
N TRP A 144 -15.88 11.08 1.06
CA TRP A 144 -16.62 10.21 1.98
C TRP A 144 -17.92 10.85 2.47
N THR A 145 -17.96 12.18 2.60
CA THR A 145 -19.19 12.89 3.02
C THR A 145 -20.19 13.13 1.89
N ALA A 146 -19.69 13.27 0.66
CA ALA A 146 -20.47 13.56 -0.54
C ALA A 146 -19.97 12.72 -1.72
N PRO A 147 -20.19 11.39 -1.70
CA PRO A 147 -19.71 10.52 -2.77
C PRO A 147 -20.43 10.86 -4.09
N GLY A 148 -19.67 10.89 -5.18
CA GLY A 148 -20.21 11.09 -6.52
C GLY A 148 -20.91 9.84 -7.06
N THR A 149 -21.52 9.94 -8.24
CA THR A 149 -22.29 8.85 -8.86
C THR A 149 -21.49 7.56 -9.04
N TYR A 150 -20.17 7.66 -9.23
CA TYR A 150 -19.28 6.52 -9.44
C TYR A 150 -18.65 5.96 -8.14
N THR A 151 -18.81 6.66 -7.01
CA THR A 151 -18.27 6.26 -5.71
C THR A 151 -19.37 6.08 -4.66
N LYS A 152 -20.64 6.18 -5.04
CA LYS A 152 -21.77 6.02 -4.12
C LYS A 152 -21.98 4.55 -3.79
N ALA A 153 -21.57 4.17 -2.59
CA ALA A 153 -21.88 2.88 -1.98
C ALA A 153 -22.49 3.10 -0.58
N TYR A 154 -23.46 2.27 -0.20
CA TYR A 154 -24.20 2.44 1.06
C TYR A 154 -23.29 2.43 2.29
N TRP A 155 -22.20 1.66 2.25
CA TRP A 155 -21.27 1.52 3.37
C TRP A 155 -20.41 2.78 3.62
N PHE A 156 -20.30 3.72 2.67
CA PHE A 156 -19.62 5.01 2.90
C PHE A 156 -20.29 5.81 4.00
N GLU A 157 -21.62 5.88 3.96
CA GLU A 157 -22.40 6.72 4.87
C GLU A 157 -22.32 6.20 6.31
N ASP A 158 -22.31 4.87 6.48
CA ASP A 158 -22.27 4.24 7.80
C ASP A 158 -20.85 4.15 8.38
N LEU A 159 -19.85 3.82 7.55
CA LEU A 159 -18.50 3.50 8.04
C LEU A 159 -17.51 4.65 7.92
N LEU A 160 -17.57 5.45 6.85
CA LEU A 160 -16.52 6.43 6.52
C LEU A 160 -16.93 7.88 6.76
N LYS A 161 -18.19 8.23 6.48
CA LYS A 161 -18.72 9.58 6.73
C LYS A 161 -18.57 10.03 8.19
N PRO A 162 -18.79 9.18 9.23
CA PRO A 162 -18.55 9.59 10.62
C PRO A 162 -17.07 9.88 10.91
N CYS A 163 -16.18 9.23 10.17
CA CYS A 163 -14.73 9.33 10.33
C CYS A 163 -14.11 10.47 9.50
N ALA A 164 -14.84 11.04 8.53
CA ALA A 164 -14.31 12.03 7.59
C ALA A 164 -13.67 13.25 8.27
N LYS A 165 -14.28 13.76 9.34
CA LYS A 165 -13.74 14.92 10.09
C LYS A 165 -12.40 14.64 10.78
N SER A 166 -12.13 13.37 11.08
CA SER A 166 -10.89 12.96 11.75
C SER A 166 -9.73 12.82 10.78
N LEU A 167 -10.00 12.63 9.50
CA LEU A 167 -9.01 12.28 8.50
C LEU A 167 -7.99 13.41 8.25
N PRO A 168 -8.37 14.69 8.02
CA PRO A 168 -7.39 15.76 7.75
C PRO A 168 -6.41 16.03 8.89
N SER A 169 -6.82 15.79 10.13
CA SER A 169 -6.02 16.05 11.33
C SER A 169 -5.33 14.81 11.89
N ALA A 170 -5.46 13.67 11.21
CA ALA A 170 -4.90 12.41 11.67
C ALA A 170 -3.42 12.27 11.32
N ARG A 171 -2.76 11.35 12.04
CA ARG A 171 -1.44 10.85 11.66
C ARG A 171 -1.65 9.68 10.72
N HIS A 172 -1.10 9.74 9.51
CA HIS A 172 -1.24 8.65 8.56
C HIS A 172 0.06 7.88 8.44
N HIS A 173 -0.06 6.57 8.38
CA HIS A 173 1.00 5.65 8.08
C HIS A 173 0.66 4.98 6.76
N LEU A 174 1.63 4.93 5.87
CA LEU A 174 1.42 4.43 4.52
C LEU A 174 2.42 3.31 4.28
N VAL A 175 1.90 2.16 3.88
CA VAL A 175 2.66 0.93 3.69
C VAL A 175 2.39 0.42 2.29
N ALA A 176 3.46 0.25 1.52
CA ALA A 176 3.40 -0.42 0.24
C ALA A 176 4.29 -1.66 0.32
N ALA A 177 3.72 -2.83 0.08
CA ALA A 177 4.41 -4.10 0.15
C ALA A 177 4.36 -4.84 -1.20
N PHE A 178 5.45 -5.53 -1.52
CA PHE A 178 5.58 -6.35 -2.73
C PHE A 178 6.14 -7.72 -2.36
N LEU A 179 5.34 -8.76 -2.59
CA LEU A 179 5.71 -10.16 -2.40
C LEU A 179 6.03 -10.80 -3.75
N GLN A 180 7.24 -11.31 -3.90
CA GLN A 180 7.60 -12.20 -4.99
C GLN A 180 7.57 -13.65 -4.48
N LEU A 181 6.93 -14.50 -5.26
CA LEU A 181 6.82 -15.92 -4.98
C LEU A 181 7.84 -16.71 -5.78
N ASP A 182 8.26 -17.82 -5.17
CA ASP A 182 9.11 -18.86 -5.74
C ASP A 182 10.46 -18.38 -6.30
N SER A 183 10.90 -17.18 -5.90
CA SER A 183 12.11 -16.55 -6.42
C SER A 183 12.60 -15.40 -5.52
N GLU A 184 13.91 -15.20 -5.50
CA GLU A 184 14.57 -14.06 -4.88
C GLU A 184 14.46 -12.77 -5.70
N PHE A 185 14.45 -11.62 -5.04
CA PHE A 185 14.58 -10.35 -5.76
C PHE A 185 15.92 -10.29 -6.49
N HIS A 186 15.88 -10.07 -7.81
CA HIS A 186 17.09 -9.84 -8.57
C HIS A 186 17.82 -8.57 -8.03
N PRO A 187 19.04 -8.69 -7.49
CA PRO A 187 19.70 -7.59 -6.77
C PRO A 187 19.86 -6.32 -7.62
N ALA A 188 20.27 -6.47 -8.89
CA ALA A 188 20.42 -5.33 -9.80
C ALA A 188 19.11 -4.61 -10.18
N ILE A 189 17.94 -5.24 -9.97
CA ILE A 189 16.64 -4.62 -10.26
C ILE A 189 16.09 -3.97 -9.00
N TRP A 190 16.18 -4.68 -7.88
CA TRP A 190 15.57 -4.31 -6.61
C TRP A 190 16.57 -3.76 -5.61
N GLU A 191 17.71 -3.22 -6.03
CA GLU A 191 18.65 -2.52 -5.15
C GLU A 191 17.95 -1.32 -4.47
N GLU A 192 18.23 -1.09 -3.18
CA GLU A 192 17.52 -0.11 -2.36
C GLU A 192 17.75 1.32 -2.82
N LYS A 193 19.01 1.69 -2.99
CA LYS A 193 19.40 3.01 -3.46
C LYS A 193 18.73 3.34 -4.80
N THR A 194 18.84 2.42 -5.77
CA THR A 194 18.21 2.54 -7.08
C THR A 194 16.69 2.66 -6.99
N LEU A 195 16.03 1.90 -6.11
CA LEU A 195 14.58 1.97 -5.91
C LEU A 195 14.15 3.32 -5.35
N ILE A 196 14.81 3.79 -4.29
CA ILE A 196 14.51 5.09 -3.64
C ILE A 196 14.72 6.24 -4.64
N GLU A 197 15.83 6.25 -5.36
CA GLU A 197 16.10 7.26 -6.40
C GLU A 197 15.00 7.28 -7.48
N GLN A 198 14.51 6.12 -7.89
CA GLN A 198 13.43 6.02 -8.88
C GLN A 198 12.08 6.46 -8.33
N ILE A 199 11.78 6.19 -7.05
CA ILE A 199 10.58 6.69 -6.37
C ILE A 199 10.64 8.22 -6.30
N HIS A 200 11.74 8.80 -5.82
CA HIS A 200 11.93 10.24 -5.73
C HIS A 200 11.82 10.91 -7.09
N LYS A 201 12.47 10.38 -8.13
CA LYS A 201 12.39 10.92 -9.49
C LYS A 201 10.95 10.92 -10.01
N TRP A 202 10.20 9.85 -9.75
CA TRP A 202 8.81 9.76 -10.17
C TRP A 202 7.91 10.71 -9.37
N PHE A 203 8.10 10.79 -8.05
CA PHE A 203 7.42 11.76 -7.19
C PHE A 203 7.66 13.19 -7.70
N SER A 204 8.92 13.61 -7.88
CA SER A 204 9.24 14.97 -8.38
C SER A 204 8.63 15.25 -9.74
N TYR A 205 8.56 14.27 -10.63
CA TYR A 205 7.91 14.43 -11.94
C TYR A 205 6.40 14.67 -11.80
N ARG A 206 5.70 13.87 -10.98
CA ARG A 206 4.25 14.03 -10.75
C ARG A 206 3.93 15.29 -9.95
N ASN A 207 4.78 15.64 -8.99
CA ASN A 207 4.67 16.85 -8.18
C ASN A 207 4.67 18.13 -9.04
N LYS A 208 5.52 18.19 -10.08
CA LYS A 208 5.54 19.30 -11.04
C LYS A 208 4.27 19.45 -11.89
N GLN A 209 3.47 18.39 -11.99
CA GLN A 209 2.22 18.37 -12.76
C GLN A 209 0.98 18.58 -11.88
N ALA A 210 1.13 18.50 -10.56
CA ALA A 210 0.04 18.71 -9.63
C ALA A 210 -0.22 20.20 -9.43
N GLY A 211 -1.47 20.56 -9.12
CA GLY A 211 -1.85 21.93 -8.79
C GLY A 211 -1.27 22.44 -7.46
N HIS A 212 -0.69 21.54 -6.66
CA HIS A 212 -0.04 21.86 -5.39
C HIS A 212 1.19 20.96 -5.23
N GLN A 213 2.33 21.56 -4.87
CA GLN A 213 3.59 20.83 -4.71
C GLN A 213 3.78 20.38 -3.26
N ARG A 214 4.20 19.14 -3.05
CA ARG A 214 4.55 18.59 -1.73
C ARG A 214 6.03 18.26 -1.60
N THR A 215 6.52 18.26 -0.37
CA THR A 215 7.83 17.70 -0.05
C THR A 215 7.77 16.18 -0.15
N CYS A 216 8.80 15.55 -0.73
CA CYS A 216 8.85 14.09 -0.75
C CYS A 216 9.11 13.58 0.66
N PRO A 217 8.23 12.73 1.24
CA PRO A 217 8.46 12.20 2.58
C PRO A 217 9.66 11.27 2.59
N GLY A 218 10.31 11.15 3.76
CA GLY A 218 11.32 10.13 4.00
C GLY A 218 10.71 8.73 3.94
N ILE A 219 11.34 7.83 3.19
CA ILE A 219 10.87 6.45 2.98
C ILE A 219 11.80 5.50 3.72
N SER A 220 11.24 4.60 4.51
CA SER A 220 11.97 3.44 5.04
C SER A 220 11.69 2.23 4.14
N VAL A 221 12.75 1.54 3.73
CA VAL A 221 12.65 0.32 2.91
C VAL A 221 13.16 -0.85 3.72
N VAL A 222 12.34 -1.90 3.83
CA VAL A 222 12.71 -3.17 4.45
C VAL A 222 12.63 -4.25 3.40
N LYS A 223 13.71 -5.00 3.22
CA LYS A 223 13.76 -6.15 2.31
C LYS A 223 14.03 -7.41 3.08
N LEU A 224 13.13 -8.36 2.92
CA LEU A 224 13.32 -9.73 3.35
C LEU A 224 13.44 -10.61 2.13
N VAL A 225 14.62 -11.18 1.95
CA VAL A 225 14.83 -12.37 1.13
C VAL A 225 14.96 -13.54 2.09
N HIS A 226 14.40 -14.68 1.73
CA HIS A 226 13.84 -15.56 2.72
C HIS A 226 14.30 -17.01 2.57
N PRO A 227 13.80 -17.89 3.45
CA PRO A 227 12.49 -18.47 3.11
C PRO A 227 11.32 -18.03 4.02
N LEU A 228 10.29 -17.36 3.48
CA LEU A 228 9.13 -16.72 4.16
C LEU A 228 8.09 -17.81 4.09
N ALA A 229 8.31 -18.87 4.86
CA ALA A 229 7.73 -20.18 4.62
C ALA A 229 7.61 -20.55 3.13
N GLY A 230 8.73 -20.99 2.55
CA GLY A 230 8.89 -21.22 1.11
C GLY A 230 9.78 -20.17 0.46
N ASN A 231 10.00 -20.30 -0.84
CA ASN A 231 10.97 -19.49 -1.60
C ASN A 231 10.39 -18.11 -1.97
N ARG A 232 10.07 -17.28 -0.98
CA ARG A 232 9.40 -15.99 -1.19
C ARG A 232 10.33 -14.83 -0.86
N SER A 233 10.11 -13.66 -1.46
CA SER A 233 10.81 -12.41 -1.11
C SER A 233 9.81 -11.29 -0.87
N LEU A 234 9.97 -10.54 0.22
CA LEU A 234 9.09 -9.45 0.59
C LEU A 234 9.88 -8.14 0.63
N LEU A 235 9.36 -7.14 -0.08
CA LEU A 235 9.82 -5.77 -0.02
C LEU A 235 8.71 -4.96 0.63
N VAL A 236 9.06 -4.09 1.58
CA VAL A 236 8.12 -3.15 2.16
C VAL A 236 8.70 -1.75 2.18
N CYS A 237 7.91 -0.79 1.73
CA CYS A 237 8.17 0.63 1.87
C CYS A 237 7.17 1.20 2.87
N THR A 238 7.66 1.95 3.85
CA THR A 238 6.81 2.65 4.82
C THR A 238 7.18 4.11 4.93
N TRP A 239 6.16 4.97 5.09
CA TRP A 239 6.33 6.38 5.40
C TRP A 239 5.12 6.87 6.20
N SER A 240 5.21 8.08 6.74
CA SER A 240 4.10 8.71 7.47
C SER A 240 3.77 10.06 6.87
N LEU A 241 2.49 10.44 6.94
CA LEU A 241 2.03 11.80 6.70
C LEU A 241 1.62 12.38 8.07
N GLY A 242 2.24 13.48 8.49
CA GLY A 242 1.96 14.11 9.78
C GLY A 242 2.50 15.54 9.89
N SER A 243 1.57 16.48 10.08
CA SER A 243 1.65 17.93 10.43
C SER A 243 2.60 18.89 9.70
N GLU A 244 3.74 18.48 9.14
CA GLU A 244 4.69 19.42 8.51
C GLU A 244 4.25 19.88 7.10
N ASP A 245 3.30 19.18 6.46
CA ASP A 245 2.74 19.53 5.15
C ASP A 245 1.50 20.46 5.23
N MET A 246 1.11 20.93 6.43
CA MET A 246 -0.06 21.81 6.64
C MET A 246 0.31 23.24 7.04
N SER A 247 1.59 23.60 7.04
CA SER A 247 2.04 24.96 7.33
C SER A 247 2.98 25.45 6.23
N ASN A 248 2.40 25.87 5.11
CA ASN A 248 2.95 26.90 4.21
C ASN A 248 1.88 27.26 3.17
N ASP A 249 0.75 27.78 3.63
CA ASP A 249 0.02 28.78 2.85
C ASP A 249 0.38 30.15 3.46
N PRO A 250 0.93 31.11 2.68
CA PRO A 250 1.12 32.48 3.12
C PRO A 250 -0.20 33.23 3.33
#